data_AF-A0A7X7IVG1-F1
#
_entry.id   AF-A0A7X7IVG1-F1
#
_cell.length_a   1.000
_cell.length_b   1.000
_cell.length_c   1.000
_cell.angle_alpha   90.00
_cell.angle_beta   90.00
_cell.angle_gamma   90.00
#
_symmetry.space_group_name_H-M   'P 1'
#
loop_
_entity.id
_entity.type
_entity.pdbx_description
1 polymer ?
#
loop_
_entity_poly.entity_id
_entity_poly.type
_entity_poly.pdbx_seq_one_letter_code
_entity_poly.pdbx_strand_id
1 'polypeptide(L)'
;MTIARRRALIAMLLAAPTAAFANAIVPILNFFNRETWQPAALATLVIILVEAALLRWRIKTFPFLGTLWRVAVINLASSAAGSLVLAVAAGDAASPWNLGIWAAPLLLITFVTEIPLLHALFKPAFLSWGRAIGLGINVNLASYAALFVFWIGVASFYISLGNHIDRREARTWRNPALAESTEGVFYGIGSDEHAQKLCRYRIKDMQYTALTNSPDLDPYCWDVEGSTCAFMNNGNTRFVVAQLPDFETLAETSLDAYADNVIPYASAVSVAVSPDESKVAILLRLSKKTIFRK
;
A
#
# COMPACT_ATOMS: atom_id res chain seq x y z
N MET A 1 7.30 9.67 -2.94
CA MET A 1 6.14 8.76 -2.70
C MET A 1 5.22 9.43 -1.68
N THR A 2 3.95 9.68 -2.00
CA THR A 2 3.07 10.51 -1.16
C THR A 2 2.82 9.89 0.23
N ILE A 3 2.57 10.74 1.25
CA ILE A 3 2.25 10.31 2.63
C ILE A 3 1.06 9.33 2.64
N ALA A 4 0.08 9.53 1.76
CA ALA A 4 -1.05 8.64 1.57
C ALA A 4 -0.64 7.24 1.08
N ARG A 5 0.31 7.14 0.13
CA ARG A 5 0.85 5.85 -0.33
C ARG A 5 1.67 5.14 0.76
N ARG A 6 2.42 5.87 1.59
CA ARG A 6 3.12 5.29 2.76
C ARG A 6 2.15 4.74 3.80
N ARG A 7 1.07 5.47 4.11
CA ARG A 7 0.03 4.99 5.03
C ARG A 7 -0.73 3.80 4.46
N ALA A 8 -1.01 3.77 3.16
CA ALA A 8 -1.62 2.62 2.50
C ALA A 8 -0.69 1.39 2.49
N LEU A 9 0.62 1.57 2.27
CA LEU A 9 1.58 0.48 2.30
C LEU A 9 1.78 -0.07 3.72
N ILE A 10 1.85 0.81 4.73
CA ILE A 10 1.92 0.44 6.14
C ILE A 10 0.61 -0.22 6.57
N ALA A 11 -0.55 0.28 6.15
CA ALA A 11 -1.84 -0.35 6.41
C ALA A 11 -1.96 -1.72 5.71
N MET A 12 -1.44 -1.89 4.50
CA MET A 12 -1.34 -3.19 3.84
C MET A 12 -0.38 -4.14 4.56
N LEU A 13 0.76 -3.63 5.05
CA LEU A 13 1.74 -4.41 5.83
C LEU A 13 1.26 -4.73 7.26
N LEU A 14 0.33 -3.95 7.81
CA LEU A 14 -0.32 -4.16 9.11
C LEU A 14 -1.67 -4.90 9.00
N ALA A 15 -2.26 -4.96 7.80
CA ALA A 15 -3.40 -5.81 7.47
C ALA A 15 -2.95 -7.19 6.95
N ALA A 16 -1.74 -7.30 6.39
CA ALA A 16 -1.11 -8.57 6.06
C ALA A 16 -1.03 -9.55 7.25
N PRO A 17 -0.76 -9.15 8.51
CA PRO A 17 -0.76 -10.04 9.66
C PRO A 17 -2.17 -10.45 10.12
N THR A 18 -3.22 -9.68 9.77
CA THR A 18 -4.61 -10.01 10.15
C THR A 18 -5.37 -10.78 9.05
N ALA A 19 -4.98 -10.61 7.78
CA ALA A 19 -5.47 -11.42 6.66
C ALA A 19 -4.69 -12.74 6.51
N ALA A 20 -3.65 -12.96 7.32
CA ALA A 20 -2.76 -14.08 7.17
C ALA A 20 -2.54 -14.76 8.54
N PHE A 21 -3.37 -15.78 8.84
CA PHE A 21 -3.16 -16.74 9.92
C PHE A 21 -2.72 -18.13 9.43
N ALA A 22 -1.52 -18.53 9.83
CA ALA A 22 -0.72 -19.72 9.55
C ALA A 22 -1.09 -20.62 8.35
N ASN A 23 -2.06 -21.53 8.51
CA ASN A 23 -2.50 -22.44 7.44
C ASN A 23 -3.84 -22.05 6.79
N ALA A 24 -4.33 -20.86 7.12
CA ALA A 24 -5.19 -20.03 6.29
C ALA A 24 -4.41 -19.07 5.35
N ILE A 25 -3.07 -18.98 5.47
CA ILE A 25 -2.24 -17.99 4.71
C ILE A 25 -1.76 -18.48 3.37
N VAL A 26 -1.39 -19.74 3.23
CA VAL A 26 -0.87 -20.21 1.94
C VAL A 26 -1.57 -21.50 1.56
N PRO A 27 -2.85 -21.43 1.19
CA PRO A 27 -3.33 -22.33 0.16
C PRO A 27 -2.35 -22.26 -1.01
N ILE A 28 -2.01 -23.38 -1.63
CA ILE A 28 -1.27 -23.43 -2.88
C ILE A 28 -1.86 -22.42 -3.90
N LEU A 29 -3.17 -22.19 -3.84
CA LEU A 29 -3.89 -21.19 -4.64
C LEU A 29 -3.28 -19.77 -4.54
N ASN A 30 -2.71 -19.38 -3.40
CA ASN A 30 -2.06 -18.07 -3.25
C ASN A 30 -0.75 -17.96 -4.06
N PHE A 31 -0.10 -19.07 -4.43
CA PHE A 31 1.02 -19.04 -5.39
C PHE A 31 0.55 -18.69 -6.81
N PHE A 32 -0.72 -18.91 -7.12
CA PHE A 32 -1.30 -18.67 -8.44
C PHE A 32 -2.00 -17.31 -8.54
N ASN A 33 -2.07 -16.55 -7.45
CA ASN A 33 -2.61 -15.18 -7.45
C ASN A 33 -1.48 -14.15 -7.57
N ARG A 34 -1.61 -13.25 -8.56
CA ARG A 34 -0.62 -12.22 -8.90
C ARG A 34 -0.30 -11.28 -7.73
N GLU A 35 -1.23 -11.05 -6.82
CA GLU A 35 -1.06 -10.11 -5.71
C GLU A 35 -0.43 -10.76 -4.48
N THR A 36 -0.56 -12.09 -4.33
CA THR A 36 -0.20 -12.78 -3.07
C THR A 36 0.91 -13.83 -3.22
N TRP A 37 1.36 -14.16 -4.44
CA TRP A 37 2.35 -15.22 -4.64
C TRP A 37 3.71 -14.96 -3.97
N GLN A 38 4.20 -13.71 -4.00
CA GLN A 38 5.48 -13.35 -3.36
C GLN A 38 5.44 -13.47 -1.83
N PRO A 39 4.51 -12.82 -1.12
CA PRO A 39 4.43 -12.95 0.33
C PRO A 39 4.11 -14.38 0.76
N ALA A 40 3.30 -15.11 -0.01
CA ALA A 40 3.02 -16.52 0.22
C ALA A 40 4.29 -17.38 0.14
N ALA A 41 5.09 -17.24 -0.92
CA ALA A 41 6.33 -18.01 -1.09
C ALA A 41 7.35 -17.74 0.01
N LEU A 42 7.49 -16.46 0.40
CA LEU A 42 8.40 -16.09 1.48
C LEU A 42 7.93 -16.68 2.82
N ALA A 43 6.64 -16.59 3.13
CA ALA A 43 6.08 -17.16 4.35
C ALA A 43 6.26 -18.68 4.41
N THR A 44 5.95 -19.39 3.33
CA THR A 44 6.14 -20.86 3.26
C THR A 44 7.60 -21.24 3.44
N LEU A 45 8.54 -20.51 2.84
CA LEU A 45 9.97 -20.77 3.01
C LEU A 45 10.40 -20.58 4.48
N VAL A 46 9.95 -19.50 5.12
CA VAL A 46 10.23 -19.22 6.55
C VAL A 46 9.68 -20.34 7.43
N ILE A 47 8.43 -20.78 7.20
CA ILE A 47 7.81 -21.89 7.95
C ILE A 47 8.66 -23.15 7.80
N ILE A 48 8.96 -23.56 6.57
CA ILE A 48 9.75 -24.78 6.31
C ILE A 48 11.11 -24.74 7.01
N LEU A 49 11.80 -23.59 6.98
CA LEU A 49 13.10 -23.45 7.64
C LEU A 49 12.99 -23.52 9.17
N VAL A 50 12.01 -22.84 9.76
CA VAL A 50 11.76 -22.84 11.21
C VAL A 50 11.38 -24.24 11.69
N GLU A 51 10.45 -24.89 11.00
CA GLU A 51 9.99 -26.23 11.35
C GLU A 51 11.10 -27.27 11.18
N ALA A 52 11.92 -27.16 10.12
CA ALA A 52 13.08 -28.01 9.95
C ALA A 52 14.07 -27.86 11.09
N ALA A 53 14.35 -26.64 11.55
CA ALA A 53 15.21 -26.39 12.70
C ALA A 53 14.62 -26.98 14.00
N LEU A 54 13.33 -26.71 14.24
CA LEU A 54 12.59 -27.18 15.43
C LEU A 54 12.50 -28.71 15.50
N LEU A 55 12.25 -29.37 14.37
CA LEU A 55 12.20 -30.83 14.29
C LEU A 55 13.59 -31.44 14.36
N ARG A 56 14.61 -30.83 13.74
CA ARG A 56 16.00 -31.30 13.83
C ARG A 56 16.54 -31.23 15.25
N TRP A 57 16.10 -30.24 16.03
CA TRP A 57 16.44 -30.12 17.44
C TRP A 57 15.86 -31.27 18.27
N ARG A 58 14.64 -31.72 17.94
CA ARG A 58 13.89 -32.74 18.70
C ARG A 58 14.05 -34.17 18.19
N ILE A 59 14.40 -34.35 16.92
CA ILE A 59 14.62 -35.63 16.25
C ILE A 59 16.01 -35.61 15.60
N LYS A 60 17.00 -36.12 16.33
CA LYS A 60 18.42 -36.07 15.93
C LYS A 60 18.82 -37.16 14.92
N THR A 61 17.94 -38.11 14.64
CA THR A 61 18.20 -39.28 13.77
C THR A 61 18.48 -38.90 12.32
N PHE A 62 17.96 -37.77 11.84
CA PHE A 62 18.11 -37.34 10.46
C PHE A 62 19.05 -36.13 10.34
N PRO A 63 19.84 -36.03 9.26
CA PRO A 63 20.59 -34.82 8.94
C PRO A 63 19.64 -33.67 8.58
N PHE A 64 20.09 -32.42 8.69
CA PHE A 64 19.25 -31.25 8.47
C PHE A 64 18.57 -31.26 7.08
N LEU A 65 19.31 -31.58 6.02
CA LEU A 65 18.75 -31.70 4.67
C LEU A 65 17.67 -32.80 4.58
N GLY A 66 17.86 -33.89 5.34
CA GLY A 66 16.88 -34.96 5.50
C GLY A 66 15.61 -34.51 6.22
N THR A 67 15.74 -33.64 7.23
CA THR A 67 14.60 -33.03 7.92
C THR A 67 13.90 -32.01 7.00
N LEU A 68 14.67 -31.20 6.27
CA LEU A 68 14.16 -30.14 5.42
C LEU A 68 13.21 -30.65 4.34
N TRP A 69 13.59 -31.70 3.59
CA TRP A 69 12.70 -32.23 2.55
C TRP A 69 11.42 -32.83 3.15
N ARG A 70 11.49 -33.50 4.30
CA ARG A 70 10.32 -34.08 4.97
C ARG A 70 9.34 -32.99 5.38
N VAL A 71 9.87 -31.92 5.97
CA VAL A 71 9.08 -30.74 6.35
C VAL A 71 8.46 -30.08 5.13
N ALA A 72 9.21 -29.94 4.02
CA ALA A 72 8.68 -29.40 2.78
C ALA A 72 7.51 -30.25 2.24
N VAL A 73 7.62 -31.58 2.26
CA VAL A 73 6.53 -32.49 1.85
C VAL A 73 5.31 -32.35 2.76
N ILE A 74 5.51 -32.29 4.08
CA ILE A 74 4.44 -32.12 5.07
C ILE A 74 3.69 -30.81 4.82
N ASN A 75 4.41 -29.70 4.70
CA ASN A 75 3.84 -28.38 4.46
C ASN A 75 3.12 -28.30 3.10
N LEU A 76 3.69 -28.89 2.05
CA LEU A 76 3.06 -28.92 0.73
C LEU A 76 1.75 -29.72 0.75
N ALA A 77 1.72 -30.86 1.43
CA ALA A 77 0.52 -31.69 1.55
C ALA A 77 -0.59 -30.99 2.36
N SER A 78 -0.22 -30.36 3.49
CA SER A 78 -1.13 -29.56 4.32
C SER A 78 -1.71 -28.37 3.55
N SER A 79 -0.85 -27.65 2.82
CA SER A 79 -1.25 -26.53 1.95
C SER A 79 -2.17 -26.98 0.80
N ALA A 80 -1.90 -28.12 0.17
CA ALA A 80 -2.77 -28.70 -0.86
C ALA A 80 -4.15 -29.08 -0.30
N ALA A 81 -4.19 -29.70 0.89
CA ALA A 81 -5.44 -30.06 1.55
C ALA A 81 -6.26 -28.83 1.95
N GLY A 82 -5.64 -27.80 2.53
CA GLY A 82 -6.30 -26.53 2.84
C GLY A 82 -6.86 -25.84 1.59
N SER A 83 -6.13 -25.91 0.47
CA SER A 83 -6.58 -25.38 -0.82
C SER A 83 -7.82 -26.08 -1.35
N LEU A 84 -7.86 -27.42 -1.24
CA LEU A 84 -9.01 -28.21 -1.66
C LEU A 84 -10.25 -27.86 -0.82
N VAL A 85 -10.08 -27.74 0.50
CA VAL A 85 -11.16 -27.36 1.41
C VAL A 85 -11.70 -25.97 1.07
N LEU A 86 -10.82 -25.00 0.81
CA LEU A 86 -11.24 -23.65 0.39
C LEU A 86 -11.94 -23.66 -0.97
N ALA A 87 -11.41 -24.40 -1.95
CA ALA A 87 -12.02 -24.50 -3.28
C ALA A 87 -13.43 -25.11 -3.22
N VAL A 88 -13.65 -26.11 -2.36
CA VAL A 88 -14.95 -26.78 -2.21
C VAL A 88 -15.91 -25.97 -1.35
N ALA A 89 -15.42 -25.34 -0.27
CA ALA A 89 -16.29 -24.75 0.75
C ALA A 89 -16.54 -23.24 0.56
N ALA A 90 -15.68 -22.52 -0.15
CA ALA A 90 -15.79 -21.06 -0.29
C ALA A 90 -16.43 -20.61 -1.61
N GLY A 91 -16.44 -21.42 -2.69
CA GLY A 91 -16.91 -20.97 -4.00
C GLY A 91 -16.29 -19.61 -4.42
N ASP A 92 -17.09 -18.69 -4.97
CA ASP A 92 -16.67 -17.30 -5.29
C ASP A 92 -16.51 -16.41 -4.04
N ALA A 93 -16.87 -16.88 -2.84
CA ALA A 93 -16.85 -16.10 -1.59
C ALA A 93 -15.52 -16.18 -0.83
N ALA A 94 -14.44 -16.66 -1.47
CA ALA A 94 -13.07 -16.65 -0.95
C ALA A 94 -12.44 -15.23 -0.98
N SER A 95 -13.17 -14.24 -0.47
CA SER A 95 -12.60 -12.92 -0.20
C SER A 95 -11.54 -13.07 0.90
N PRO A 96 -10.34 -12.48 0.74
CA PRO A 96 -9.29 -12.47 1.77
C PRO A 96 -9.78 -11.97 3.15
N TRP A 97 -10.87 -11.19 3.15
CA TRP A 97 -11.49 -10.62 4.33
C TRP A 97 -12.33 -11.60 5.16
N ASN A 98 -12.71 -12.76 4.61
CA ASN A 98 -13.46 -13.81 5.32
C ASN A 98 -12.56 -14.95 5.86
N LEU A 99 -11.23 -14.85 5.69
CA LEU A 99 -10.26 -15.88 6.13
C LEU A 99 -10.24 -16.10 7.64
N GLY A 100 -10.67 -15.12 8.45
CA GLY A 100 -10.79 -15.29 9.91
C GLY A 100 -11.75 -16.41 10.31
N ILE A 101 -12.84 -16.63 9.56
CA ILE A 101 -13.79 -17.73 9.80
C ILE A 101 -13.14 -19.09 9.46
N TRP A 102 -12.25 -19.11 8.46
CA TRP A 102 -11.58 -20.31 7.99
C TRP A 102 -10.31 -20.66 8.78
N ALA A 103 -9.84 -19.80 9.68
CA ALA A 103 -8.61 -20.03 10.44
C ALA A 103 -8.67 -21.31 11.29
N ALA A 104 -9.74 -21.52 12.06
CA ALA A 104 -9.87 -22.71 12.91
C ALA A 104 -10.11 -24.00 12.09
N PRO A 105 -10.99 -24.02 11.06
CA PRO A 105 -11.11 -25.18 10.18
C PRO A 105 -9.80 -25.56 9.48
N LEU A 106 -9.06 -24.57 8.95
CA LEU A 106 -7.80 -24.84 8.24
C LEU A 106 -6.72 -25.33 9.19
N LEU A 107 -6.66 -24.81 10.42
CA LEU A 107 -5.77 -25.34 11.46
C LEU A 107 -6.09 -26.80 11.82
N LEU A 108 -7.36 -27.18 11.84
CA LEU A 108 -7.76 -28.58 12.05
C LEU A 108 -7.28 -29.46 10.90
N ILE A 109 -7.50 -29.03 9.66
CA ILE A 109 -7.07 -29.75 8.44
C ILE A 109 -5.56 -29.93 8.43
N THR A 110 -4.81 -28.91 8.84
CA THR A 110 -3.38 -28.99 9.08
C THR A 110 -3.02 -30.10 10.05
N PHE A 111 -3.63 -30.16 11.23
CA PHE A 111 -3.30 -31.22 12.18
C PHE A 111 -3.63 -32.62 11.66
N VAL A 112 -4.77 -32.76 10.98
CA VAL A 112 -5.21 -34.03 10.39
C VAL A 112 -4.29 -34.50 9.25
N THR A 113 -3.64 -33.57 8.54
CA THR A 113 -2.73 -33.90 7.43
C THR A 113 -1.29 -34.06 7.89
N GLU A 114 -0.80 -33.15 8.72
CA GLU A 114 0.61 -33.09 9.08
C GLU A 114 1.00 -34.12 10.14
N ILE A 115 0.14 -34.41 11.13
CA ILE A 115 0.48 -35.36 12.21
C ILE A 115 0.69 -36.79 11.66
N PRO A 116 -0.19 -37.32 10.78
CA PRO A 116 0.06 -38.63 10.17
C PRO A 116 1.31 -38.64 9.28
N LEU A 117 1.55 -37.57 8.51
CA LEU A 117 2.75 -37.47 7.66
C LEU A 117 4.02 -37.37 8.50
N LEU A 118 4.00 -36.63 9.61
CA LEU A 118 5.09 -36.57 10.57
C LEU A 118 5.39 -37.97 11.14
N HIS A 119 4.36 -38.70 11.57
CA HIS A 119 4.52 -40.06 12.07
C HIS A 119 5.10 -41.00 11.01
N ALA A 120 4.60 -40.94 9.78
CA ALA A 120 5.04 -41.80 8.67
C ALA A 120 6.47 -41.48 8.19
N LEU A 121 6.78 -40.21 7.94
CA LEU A 121 8.06 -39.77 7.36
C LEU A 121 9.21 -39.84 8.37
N PHE A 122 8.91 -39.80 9.67
CA PHE A 122 9.87 -39.96 10.77
C PHE A 122 9.78 -41.33 11.45
N LYS A 123 9.07 -42.31 10.86
CA LYS A 123 8.97 -43.69 11.36
C LYS A 123 10.32 -44.32 11.75
N PRO A 124 11.43 -44.14 11.00
CA PRO A 124 12.75 -44.68 11.40
C PRO A 124 13.29 -44.14 12.73
N ALA A 125 12.76 -43.02 13.24
CA ALA A 125 13.10 -42.48 14.55
C ALA A 125 12.20 -43.05 15.68
N PHE A 126 11.42 -44.10 15.41
CA PHE A 126 10.49 -44.75 16.35
C PHE A 126 9.55 -43.75 17.05
N LEU A 127 9.01 -42.82 16.26
CA LEU A 127 8.12 -41.78 16.76
C LEU A 127 6.77 -42.39 17.16
N SER A 128 6.45 -42.46 18.45
CA SER A 128 5.11 -42.88 18.89
C SER A 128 4.04 -41.86 18.46
N TRP A 129 2.77 -42.29 18.34
CA TRP A 129 1.66 -41.39 18.01
C TRP A 129 1.52 -40.23 18.99
N GLY A 130 1.63 -40.48 20.31
CA GLY A 130 1.58 -39.42 21.31
C GLY A 130 2.68 -38.38 21.12
N ARG A 131 3.90 -38.81 20.77
CA ARG A 131 5.01 -37.91 20.45
C ARG A 131 4.79 -37.18 19.12
N ALA A 132 4.23 -37.84 18.12
CA ALA A 132 3.88 -37.22 16.84
C ALA A 132 2.84 -36.11 17.01
N ILE A 133 1.77 -36.36 17.77
CA ILE A 133 0.74 -35.37 18.08
C ILE A 133 1.34 -34.18 18.82
N GLY A 134 2.09 -34.46 19.90
CA GLY A 134 2.73 -33.39 20.68
C GLY A 134 3.71 -32.56 19.86
N LEU A 135 4.49 -33.19 18.98
CA LEU A 135 5.40 -32.48 18.09
C LEU A 135 4.65 -31.68 17.02
N GLY A 136 3.65 -32.26 16.36
CA GLY A 136 2.90 -31.60 15.30
C GLY A 136 2.22 -30.33 15.79
N ILE A 137 1.57 -30.38 16.96
CA ILE A 137 0.94 -29.19 17.58
C ILE A 137 2.00 -28.15 17.95
N ASN A 138 3.06 -28.55 18.66
CA ASN A 138 4.08 -27.61 19.12
C ASN A 138 4.86 -26.95 17.97
N VAL A 139 5.16 -27.71 16.91
CA VAL A 139 5.93 -27.20 15.76
C VAL A 139 5.09 -26.22 14.96
N ASN A 140 3.82 -26.53 14.69
CA ASN A 140 2.89 -25.62 14.02
C ASN A 140 2.70 -24.31 14.81
N LEU A 141 2.39 -24.40 16.11
CA LEU A 141 2.21 -23.19 16.93
C LEU A 141 3.48 -22.33 16.97
N ALA A 142 4.65 -22.96 17.08
CA ALA A 142 5.92 -22.24 17.12
C ALA A 142 6.28 -21.62 15.75
N SER A 143 6.00 -22.31 14.64
CA SER A 143 6.25 -21.77 13.30
C SER A 143 5.33 -20.58 12.99
N TYR A 144 4.09 -20.59 13.49
CA TYR A 144 3.19 -19.43 13.40
C TYR A 144 3.64 -18.24 14.25
N ALA A 145 4.08 -18.48 15.49
CA ALA A 145 4.63 -17.41 16.32
C ALA A 145 5.88 -16.80 15.68
N ALA A 146 6.76 -17.63 15.09
CA ALA A 146 7.93 -17.16 14.36
C ALA A 146 7.55 -16.33 13.13
N LEU A 147 6.55 -16.76 12.37
CA LEU A 147 6.07 -16.02 11.19
C LEU A 147 5.47 -14.66 11.59
N PHE A 148 4.73 -14.60 12.70
CA PHE A 148 4.20 -13.34 13.23
C PHE A 148 5.33 -12.35 13.57
N VAL A 149 6.35 -12.81 14.30
CA VAL A 149 7.53 -11.99 14.62
C VAL A 149 8.29 -11.57 13.37
N PHE A 150 8.43 -12.47 12.39
CA PHE A 150 9.08 -12.18 11.11
C PHE A 150 8.40 -11.01 10.40
N TRP A 151 7.07 -11.02 10.29
CA TRP A 151 6.33 -9.93 9.63
C TRP A 151 6.42 -8.60 10.37
N ILE A 152 6.41 -8.61 11.71
CA ILE A 152 6.69 -7.41 12.51
C ILE A 152 8.08 -6.86 12.18
N GLY A 153 9.08 -7.74 12.08
CA GLY A 153 10.44 -7.38 11.70
C GLY A 153 10.52 -6.75 10.31
N VAL A 154 9.85 -7.35 9.32
CA VAL A 154 9.77 -6.83 7.95
C VAL A 154 9.11 -5.44 7.91
N ALA A 155 7.97 -5.28 8.59
CA ALA A 155 7.29 -3.99 8.67
C ALA A 155 8.17 -2.92 9.32
N SER A 156 8.82 -3.26 10.45
CA SER A 156 9.74 -2.37 11.16
C SER A 156 10.94 -1.98 10.30
N PHE A 157 11.49 -2.92 9.54
CA PHE A 157 12.57 -2.68 8.59
C PHE A 157 12.16 -1.67 7.51
N TYR A 158 11.00 -1.85 6.87
CA TYR A 158 10.52 -0.92 5.84
C TYR A 158 10.25 0.48 6.38
N ILE A 159 9.70 0.60 7.59
CA ILE A 159 9.50 1.90 8.25
C ILE A 159 10.87 2.56 8.50
N SER A 160 11.84 1.81 9.03
CA SER A 160 13.19 2.31 9.28
C SER A 160 13.90 2.75 8.00
N LEU A 161 13.81 1.95 6.94
CA LEU A 161 14.37 2.26 5.63
C LEU A 161 13.72 3.52 5.03
N GLY A 162 12.40 3.64 5.11
CA GLY A 162 11.67 4.83 4.68
C GLY A 162 12.09 6.09 5.43
N ASN A 163 12.29 5.99 6.75
CA ASN A 163 12.81 7.08 7.57
C ASN A 163 14.26 7.44 7.22
N HIS A 164 15.10 6.44 6.90
CA HIS A 164 16.48 6.68 6.49
C HIS A 164 16.54 7.43 5.15
N ILE A 165 15.74 7.00 4.17
CA ILE A 165 15.64 7.67 2.87
C ILE A 165 15.14 9.10 3.04
N ASP A 166 14.08 9.33 3.82
CA ASP A 166 13.57 10.69 4.06
C ASP A 166 14.61 11.58 4.73
N ARG A 167 15.35 11.05 5.72
CA ARG A 167 16.42 11.82 6.37
C ARG A 167 17.53 12.15 5.39
N ARG A 168 17.86 11.24 4.47
CA ARG A 168 18.86 11.48 3.43
C ARG A 168 18.38 12.56 2.46
N GLU A 169 17.14 12.46 1.97
CA GLU A 169 16.55 13.47 1.09
C GLU A 169 16.45 14.83 1.78
N ALA A 170 15.94 14.89 3.01
CA ALA A 170 15.83 16.12 3.79
C ALA A 170 17.20 16.79 4.02
N ARG A 171 18.29 16.01 4.19
CA ARG A 171 19.65 16.55 4.26
C ARG A 171 20.09 17.14 2.93
N THR A 172 19.74 16.51 1.80
CA THR A 172 20.00 17.06 0.47
C THR A 172 19.26 18.38 0.29
N TRP A 173 17.95 18.44 0.57
CA TRP A 173 17.16 19.67 0.44
C TRP A 173 17.58 20.80 1.40
N ARG A 174 18.21 20.46 2.54
CA ARG A 174 18.75 21.43 3.50
C ARG A 174 20.20 21.82 3.24
N ASN A 175 20.82 21.34 2.16
CA ASN A 175 22.17 21.77 1.78
C ASN A 175 22.12 23.24 1.34
N PRO A 176 22.76 24.18 2.06
CA PRO A 176 22.73 25.60 1.72
C PRO A 176 23.25 25.87 0.31
N ALA A 177 24.20 25.06 -0.17
CA ALA A 177 24.75 25.18 -1.52
C ALA A 177 23.70 24.93 -2.62
N LEU A 178 22.65 24.13 -2.34
CA LEU A 178 21.52 23.96 -3.24
C LEU A 178 20.60 25.18 -3.22
N ALA A 179 20.43 25.88 -2.09
CA ALA A 179 19.68 27.14 -2.04
C ALA A 179 20.44 28.29 -2.74
N GLU A 180 21.77 28.29 -2.66
CA GLU A 180 22.64 29.23 -3.38
C GLU A 180 22.68 28.99 -4.89
N SER A 181 22.54 27.73 -5.33
CA SER A 181 22.55 27.36 -6.76
C SER A 181 21.17 27.34 -7.42
N THR A 182 20.08 27.36 -6.64
CA THR A 182 18.71 27.25 -7.17
C THR A 182 18.06 28.63 -7.21
N GLU A 183 18.19 29.30 -8.35
CA GLU A 183 17.29 30.38 -8.70
C GLU A 183 15.91 29.78 -8.97
N GLY A 184 14.95 30.08 -8.10
CA GLY A 184 13.61 29.52 -8.22
C GLY A 184 12.61 30.25 -7.34
N VAL A 185 11.39 30.29 -7.84
CA VAL A 185 10.22 30.81 -7.14
C VAL A 185 9.24 29.66 -7.05
N PHE A 186 8.81 29.34 -5.84
CA PHE A 186 7.69 28.44 -5.63
C PHE A 186 6.44 29.25 -5.32
N TYR A 187 5.32 28.79 -5.85
CA TYR A 187 4.01 29.29 -5.47
C TYR A 187 3.34 28.27 -4.56
N GLY A 188 2.53 28.75 -3.63
CA GLY A 188 1.75 27.90 -2.74
C GLY A 188 0.56 28.67 -2.19
N ILE A 189 -0.40 27.94 -1.64
CA ILE A 189 -1.57 28.54 -1.00
C ILE A 189 -1.26 28.77 0.48
N GLY A 190 -1.30 30.03 0.91
CA GLY A 190 -1.33 30.41 2.32
C GLY A 190 -2.74 30.37 2.86
N SER A 191 -2.92 29.82 4.06
CA SER A 191 -4.17 29.93 4.81
C SER A 191 -4.08 31.09 5.80
N ASP A 192 -4.66 32.23 5.48
CA ASP A 192 -5.12 33.15 6.52
C ASP A 192 -6.55 32.76 6.89
N GLU A 193 -6.99 33.07 8.12
CA GLU A 193 -8.22 32.54 8.75
C GLU A 193 -9.49 32.64 7.88
N HIS A 194 -9.51 33.49 6.84
CA HIS A 194 -10.68 33.74 5.99
C HIS A 194 -10.43 33.68 4.46
N ALA A 195 -9.21 33.35 3.98
CA ALA A 195 -8.94 33.28 2.53
C ALA A 195 -7.72 32.40 2.18
N GLN A 196 -7.83 31.65 1.09
CA GLN A 196 -6.79 30.84 0.48
C GLN A 196 -6.09 31.63 -0.63
N LYS A 197 -5.03 32.34 -0.25
CA LYS A 197 -4.31 33.25 -1.15
C LYS A 197 -3.06 32.60 -1.73
N LEU A 198 -2.72 32.97 -2.96
CA LEU A 198 -1.46 32.63 -3.57
C LEU A 198 -0.33 33.40 -2.90
N CYS A 199 0.68 32.66 -2.51
CA CYS A 199 1.88 33.17 -1.88
C CYS A 199 3.09 32.76 -2.71
N ARG A 200 4.04 33.69 -2.79
CA ARG A 200 5.31 33.52 -3.48
C ARG A 200 6.39 33.21 -2.45
N TYR A 201 7.12 32.13 -2.68
CA TYR A 201 8.30 31.75 -1.91
C TYR A 201 9.55 31.87 -2.77
N ARG A 202 10.43 32.82 -2.44
CA ARG A 202 11.70 33.01 -3.15
C ARG A 202 12.79 32.23 -2.42
N ILE A 203 13.40 31.26 -3.11
CA ILE A 203 14.42 30.36 -2.52
C ILE A 203 15.64 31.15 -2.06
N LYS A 204 16.15 32.07 -2.90
CA LYS A 204 17.37 32.85 -2.63
C LYS A 204 17.36 33.59 -1.30
N ASP A 205 16.22 34.21 -0.96
CA ASP A 205 16.10 35.07 0.22
C ASP A 205 15.31 34.38 1.35
N MET A 206 14.83 33.14 1.12
CA MET A 206 13.93 32.38 2.00
C MET A 206 12.70 33.20 2.45
N GLN A 207 12.24 34.12 1.59
CA GLN A 207 11.13 35.01 1.88
C GLN A 207 9.82 34.45 1.34
N TYR A 208 8.80 34.47 2.21
CA TYR A 208 7.42 34.16 1.90
C TYR A 208 6.62 35.46 1.84
N THR A 209 5.94 35.70 0.71
CA THR A 209 5.17 36.93 0.50
C THR A 209 3.81 36.58 -0.08
N ALA A 210 2.73 36.94 0.61
CA ALA A 210 1.38 36.87 0.05
C ALA A 210 1.24 37.90 -1.07
N LEU A 211 0.62 37.50 -2.19
CA LEU A 211 0.37 38.44 -3.29
C LEU A 211 -0.85 39.31 -2.96
N THR A 212 -0.67 40.63 -3.05
CA THR A 212 -1.58 41.66 -2.53
C THR A 212 -2.99 41.60 -3.14
N ASN A 213 -3.12 41.07 -4.36
CA ASN A 213 -4.38 40.99 -5.11
C ASN A 213 -4.84 39.55 -5.40
N SER A 214 -4.30 38.55 -4.68
CA SER A 214 -4.71 37.17 -4.90
C SER A 214 -6.21 36.98 -4.62
N PRO A 215 -6.97 36.42 -5.58
CA PRO A 215 -8.32 35.95 -5.31
C PRO A 215 -8.27 34.74 -4.37
N ASP A 216 -9.45 34.32 -3.88
CA ASP A 216 -9.60 33.07 -3.14
C ASP A 216 -9.52 31.89 -4.12
N LEU A 217 -8.48 31.08 -3.97
CA LEU A 217 -8.17 29.98 -4.87
C LEU A 217 -8.66 28.65 -4.31
N ASP A 218 -9.17 27.77 -5.18
CA ASP A 218 -9.34 26.36 -4.83
C ASP A 218 -7.95 25.73 -4.62
N PRO A 219 -7.62 25.18 -3.43
CA PRO A 219 -6.28 24.71 -3.12
C PRO A 219 -5.87 23.48 -3.96
N TYR A 220 -6.84 22.82 -4.57
CA TYR A 220 -6.65 21.62 -5.37
C TYR A 220 -6.60 21.91 -6.88
N CYS A 221 -6.95 23.12 -7.33
CA CYS A 221 -7.16 23.39 -8.75
C CYS A 221 -6.59 24.74 -9.20
N TRP A 222 -5.27 24.84 -9.20
CA TRP A 222 -4.51 25.99 -9.70
C TRP A 222 -3.13 25.55 -10.18
N ASP A 223 -2.50 26.35 -11.03
CA ASP A 223 -1.11 26.21 -11.44
C ASP A 223 -0.49 27.55 -11.85
N VAL A 224 0.83 27.68 -11.76
CA VAL A 224 1.58 28.88 -12.11
C VAL A 224 2.81 28.50 -12.91
N GLU A 225 2.98 29.13 -14.07
CA GLU A 225 4.20 29.03 -14.88
C GLU A 225 4.60 30.44 -15.34
N GLY A 226 5.86 30.81 -15.11
CA GLY A 226 6.37 32.14 -15.43
C GLY A 226 5.53 33.28 -14.81
N SER A 227 4.86 34.04 -15.66
CA SER A 227 3.98 35.15 -15.27
C SER A 227 2.49 34.78 -15.27
N THR A 228 2.14 33.56 -15.65
CA THR A 228 0.77 33.12 -15.88
C THR A 228 0.28 32.25 -14.72
N CYS A 229 -0.88 32.58 -14.17
CA CYS A 229 -1.58 31.82 -13.14
C CYS A 229 -2.93 31.35 -13.68
N ALA A 230 -3.19 30.05 -13.63
CA ALA A 230 -4.45 29.47 -14.05
C ALA A 230 -5.13 28.77 -12.88
N PHE A 231 -6.41 29.04 -12.63
CA PHE A 231 -7.10 28.56 -11.43
C PHE A 231 -8.62 28.50 -11.58
N MET A 232 -9.24 27.74 -10.69
CA MET A 232 -10.69 27.77 -10.47
C MET A 232 -11.03 28.81 -9.40
N ASN A 233 -11.97 29.70 -9.72
CA ASN A 233 -12.47 30.67 -8.75
C ASN A 233 -13.37 29.97 -7.71
N ASN A 234 -13.01 30.07 -6.43
CA ASN A 234 -13.75 29.49 -5.32
C ASN A 234 -15.07 30.24 -5.09
N GLY A 235 -16.12 29.85 -5.82
CA GLY A 235 -17.47 30.41 -5.67
C GLY A 235 -18.31 30.48 -6.94
N ASN A 236 -17.69 30.50 -8.14
CA ASN A 236 -18.39 30.83 -9.39
C ASN A 236 -18.24 29.83 -10.55
N THR A 237 -17.74 28.60 -10.34
CA THR A 237 -17.56 27.54 -11.38
C THR A 237 -16.83 27.98 -12.66
N ARG A 238 -16.12 29.11 -12.61
CA ARG A 238 -15.37 29.66 -13.73
C ARG A 238 -13.89 29.35 -13.61
N PHE A 239 -13.32 29.02 -14.75
CA PHE A 239 -11.90 28.85 -14.93
C PHE A 239 -11.31 30.20 -15.40
N VAL A 240 -10.26 30.64 -14.71
CA VAL A 240 -9.62 31.94 -14.94
C VAL A 240 -8.13 31.73 -15.22
N VAL A 241 -7.63 32.42 -16.24
CA VAL A 241 -6.19 32.59 -16.51
C VAL A 241 -5.88 34.07 -16.28
N ALA A 242 -4.94 34.34 -15.40
CA ALA A 242 -4.57 35.68 -15.00
C ALA A 242 -3.05 35.88 -15.03
N GLN A 243 -2.62 37.13 -15.22
CA GLN A 243 -1.23 37.52 -15.18
C GLN A 243 -0.82 37.94 -13.76
N LEU A 244 0.31 37.43 -13.29
CA LEU A 244 0.93 37.80 -12.02
C LEU A 244 1.77 39.08 -12.17
N PRO A 245 1.96 39.86 -11.07
CA PRO A 245 1.49 39.60 -9.70
C PRO A 245 0.08 40.14 -9.40
N ASP A 246 -0.50 40.92 -10.31
CA ASP A 246 -1.72 41.69 -10.04
C ASP A 246 -3.03 40.93 -10.32
N PHE A 247 -2.93 39.71 -10.85
CA PHE A 247 -4.06 38.87 -11.25
C PHE A 247 -4.94 39.54 -12.31
N GLU A 248 -4.32 40.21 -13.29
CA GLU A 248 -5.03 40.75 -14.45
C GLU A 248 -5.58 39.61 -15.30
N THR A 249 -6.91 39.53 -15.46
CA THR A 249 -7.57 38.44 -16.20
C THR A 249 -7.17 38.48 -17.67
N LEU A 250 -6.46 37.45 -18.12
CA LEU A 250 -6.11 37.22 -19.53
C LEU A 250 -7.24 36.49 -20.26
N ALA A 251 -7.83 35.49 -19.61
CA ALA A 251 -8.94 34.72 -20.14
C ALA A 251 -9.84 34.19 -19.02
N GLU A 252 -11.13 34.10 -19.29
CA GLU A 252 -12.12 33.54 -18.38
C GLU A 252 -13.12 32.71 -19.18
N THR A 253 -13.43 31.52 -18.69
CA THR A 253 -14.42 30.63 -19.33
C THR A 253 -15.26 29.92 -18.29
N SER A 254 -16.52 29.66 -18.62
CA SER A 254 -17.38 28.81 -17.80
C SER A 254 -17.07 27.35 -18.11
N LEU A 255 -16.95 26.52 -17.07
CA LEU A 255 -16.87 25.07 -17.28
C LEU A 255 -18.16 24.52 -17.92
N ASP A 256 -19.30 25.21 -17.76
CA ASP A 256 -20.56 24.85 -18.41
C ASP A 256 -20.48 24.96 -19.93
N ALA A 257 -19.61 25.82 -20.48
CA ALA A 257 -19.41 25.94 -21.91
C ALA A 257 -18.72 24.68 -22.52
N TYR A 258 -18.01 23.90 -21.69
CA TYR A 258 -17.47 22.59 -22.09
C TYR A 258 -18.47 21.44 -21.87
N ALA A 259 -19.58 21.70 -21.17
CA ALA A 259 -20.60 20.71 -20.81
C ALA A 259 -21.73 20.58 -21.85
N ASP A 260 -21.57 21.17 -23.04
CA ASP A 260 -22.55 21.05 -24.12
C ASP A 260 -22.79 19.57 -24.52
N ASN A 261 -23.99 19.10 -24.17
CA ASN A 261 -24.75 17.97 -24.71
C ASN A 261 -24.47 16.50 -24.31
N VAL A 262 -23.66 16.13 -23.30
CA VAL A 262 -23.61 14.69 -22.91
C VAL A 262 -23.56 14.39 -21.40
N ILE A 263 -23.02 15.25 -20.52
CA ILE A 263 -22.84 14.89 -19.10
C ILE A 263 -23.15 16.10 -18.19
N PRO A 264 -24.15 16.03 -17.29
CA PRO A 264 -24.73 17.23 -16.66
C PRO A 264 -23.89 17.88 -15.57
N TYR A 265 -22.65 17.45 -15.29
CA TYR A 265 -21.79 18.06 -14.26
C TYR A 265 -20.32 17.80 -14.57
N ALA A 266 -19.57 18.87 -14.86
CA ALA A 266 -18.12 18.87 -14.97
C ALA A 266 -17.51 19.66 -13.80
N SER A 267 -16.53 19.09 -13.11
CA SER A 267 -15.72 19.80 -12.12
C SER A 267 -14.25 19.69 -12.51
N ALA A 268 -13.50 20.78 -12.48
CA ALA A 268 -12.06 20.70 -12.66
C ALA A 268 -11.41 20.00 -11.46
N VAL A 269 -10.45 19.11 -11.73
CA VAL A 269 -9.68 18.35 -10.74
C VAL A 269 -8.25 18.83 -10.69
N SER A 270 -7.74 19.34 -11.80
CA SER A 270 -6.38 19.84 -11.93
C SER A 270 -6.29 20.80 -13.10
N VAL A 271 -5.36 21.74 -13.02
CA VAL A 271 -4.98 22.65 -14.09
C VAL A 271 -3.47 22.54 -14.28
N ALA A 272 -2.98 22.78 -15.49
CA ALA A 272 -1.54 22.89 -15.77
C ALA A 272 -1.27 23.93 -16.86
N VAL A 273 -0.35 24.86 -16.62
CA VAL A 273 0.12 25.84 -17.61
C VAL A 273 1.33 25.27 -18.35
N SER A 274 1.44 25.48 -19.66
CA SER A 274 2.59 24.99 -20.43
C SER A 274 3.86 25.79 -20.12
N PRO A 275 5.07 25.20 -20.23
CA PRO A 275 6.34 25.89 -19.95
C PRO A 275 6.60 27.17 -20.77
N ASP A 276 5.94 27.31 -21.92
CA ASP A 276 6.02 28.48 -22.81
C ASP A 276 4.86 29.46 -22.60
N GLU A 277 4.04 29.25 -21.56
CA GLU A 277 2.86 30.05 -21.18
C GLU A 277 1.77 30.15 -22.28
N SER A 278 1.88 29.38 -23.37
CA SER A 278 0.99 29.52 -24.54
C SER A 278 -0.31 28.70 -24.43
N LYS A 279 -0.35 27.70 -23.54
CA LYS A 279 -1.47 26.76 -23.40
C LYS A 279 -1.77 26.47 -21.94
N VAL A 280 -3.04 26.17 -21.67
CA VAL A 280 -3.48 25.64 -20.37
C VAL A 280 -4.26 24.36 -20.57
N ALA A 281 -3.90 23.33 -19.82
CA ALA A 281 -4.62 22.07 -19.77
C ALA A 281 -5.51 22.03 -18.51
N ILE A 282 -6.74 21.57 -18.67
CA ILE A 282 -7.70 21.40 -17.59
C ILE A 282 -8.12 19.94 -17.55
N LEU A 283 -7.92 19.29 -16.41
CA LEU A 283 -8.43 17.94 -16.17
C LEU A 283 -9.82 18.04 -15.54
N LEU A 284 -10.83 17.55 -16.26
CA LEU A 284 -12.22 17.54 -15.80
C LEU A 284 -12.63 16.18 -15.25
N ARG A 285 -13.36 16.18 -14.14
CA ARG A 285 -14.16 15.04 -13.67
C ARG A 285 -15.58 15.24 -14.16
N LEU A 286 -16.08 14.26 -14.89
CA LEU A 286 -17.44 14.22 -15.39
C LEU A 286 -18.26 13.28 -14.51
N SER A 287 -19.42 13.73 -14.01
CA SER A 287 -20.29 12.90 -13.17
C SER A 287 -21.71 12.80 -13.74
N LYS A 288 -22.27 11.59 -13.72
CA LYS A 288 -23.68 11.34 -14.03
C LYS A 288 -24.51 11.56 -12.76
N LYS A 289 -25.60 12.32 -12.87
CA LYS A 289 -26.58 12.45 -11.78
C LYS A 289 -27.27 11.10 -11.57
N THR A 290 -27.05 10.45 -10.43
CA THR A 290 -27.90 9.35 -9.99
C THR A 290 -29.23 9.95 -9.55
N ILE A 291 -30.24 9.95 -10.43
CA ILE A 291 -31.60 10.32 -10.06
C ILE A 291 -32.16 9.15 -9.24
N PHE A 292 -32.18 9.28 -7.92
CA PHE A 292 -33.04 8.44 -7.10
C PHE A 292 -34.48 8.88 -7.38
N ARG A 293 -35.22 8.09 -8.18
CA ARG A 293 -36.67 8.19 -8.20
C ARG A 293 -37.16 7.75 -6.81
N LYS A 294 -37.87 8.65 -6.12
CA LYS A 294 -38.64 8.30 -4.92
C LYS A 294 -39.73 7.28 -5.27
#